data_AF-A0A1W9Q3N3-F1
#
_entry.id   AF-A0A1W9Q3N3-F1
#
_cell.length_a   1.000
_cell.length_b   1.000
_cell.length_c   1.000
_cell.angle_alpha   90.00
_cell.angle_beta   90.00
_cell.angle_gamma   90.00
#
_symmetry.space_group_name_H-M   'P 1'
#
loop_
_entity.id
_entity.type
_entity.pdbx_description
1 polymer ?
#
loop_
_entity_poly.entity_id
_entity_poly.type
_entity_poly.pdbx_seq_one_letter_code
_entity_poly.pdbx_strand_id
1 'polypeptide(L)'
;MGFNIFSPVKKIKKKDKDIYDSLIEIIERFAPREHLSEREAYYYNYRIMDAYKQPLLDLLEIASQIDRYRRDPEGHSRRLFIGLKAFYDVKGRLSLRDAAQDVALVRRFRDLLIYFYGKTDLSGQDIRGILKDIQPL
;
A
#
# COMPACT_ATOMS: atom_id res chain seq x y z
N MET A 1 54.59 22.39 -6.18
CA MET A 1 53.24 22.97 -6.37
C MET A 1 52.50 22.11 -7.39
N GLY A 2 51.27 21.71 -7.08
CA GLY A 2 50.44 20.94 -8.00
C GLY A 2 49.26 20.28 -7.28
N PHE A 3 48.39 21.07 -6.66
CA PHE A 3 47.12 20.54 -6.16
C PHE A 3 46.17 20.32 -7.33
N ASN A 4 45.84 19.06 -7.62
CA ASN A 4 44.72 18.70 -8.50
C ASN A 4 43.41 18.96 -7.75
N ILE A 5 42.82 20.15 -7.92
CA ILE A 5 41.58 20.58 -7.23
C ILE A 5 40.31 20.37 -8.09
N PHE A 6 40.45 19.95 -9.35
CA PHE A 6 39.30 19.77 -10.24
C PHE A 6 39.06 18.30 -10.59
N SER A 7 38.73 17.51 -9.57
CA SER A 7 37.87 16.34 -9.79
C SER A 7 36.44 16.84 -9.82
N PRO A 8 35.67 16.66 -10.91
CA PRO A 8 34.26 17.00 -10.91
C PRO A 8 33.59 16.07 -9.89
N VAL A 9 33.31 16.60 -8.70
CA VAL A 9 32.39 15.97 -7.75
C VAL A 9 31.10 15.81 -8.54
N LYS A 10 30.83 14.59 -8.99
CA LYS A 10 29.52 14.21 -9.52
C LYS A 10 28.54 14.61 -8.43
N LYS A 11 27.92 15.78 -8.57
CA LYS A 11 26.73 16.15 -7.81
C LYS A 11 25.72 15.06 -8.16
N ILE A 12 25.62 14.05 -7.30
CA ILE A 12 24.53 13.09 -7.33
C ILE A 12 23.31 13.97 -7.17
N LYS A 13 22.62 14.28 -8.29
CA LYS A 13 21.35 14.99 -8.26
C LYS A 13 20.49 14.17 -7.30
N LYS A 14 20.19 14.72 -6.12
CA LYS A 14 19.11 14.19 -5.29
C LYS A 14 17.92 14.12 -6.22
N LYS A 15 17.46 12.92 -6.52
CA LYS A 15 16.23 12.69 -7.27
C LYS A 15 15.15 13.44 -6.49
N ASP A 16 14.42 14.34 -7.15
CA ASP A 16 13.29 15.00 -6.50
C ASP A 16 12.37 13.90 -5.99
N LYS A 17 12.10 13.90 -4.68
CA LYS A 17 11.23 12.91 -4.06
C LYS A 17 9.85 13.06 -4.66
N ASP A 18 9.34 12.00 -5.27
CA ASP A 18 7.95 12.00 -5.71
C ASP A 18 7.02 11.74 -4.51
N ILE A 19 5.71 11.90 -4.72
CA ILE A 19 4.72 11.70 -3.66
C ILE A 19 4.75 10.25 -3.15
N TYR A 20 5.05 9.28 -4.03
CA TYR A 20 5.19 7.87 -3.64
C TYR A 20 6.36 7.68 -2.68
N ASP A 21 7.53 8.27 -2.96
CA ASP A 21 8.70 8.19 -2.09
C ASP A 21 8.37 8.70 -0.68
N SER A 22 7.58 9.77 -0.58
CA SER A 22 7.14 10.32 0.71
C SER A 22 6.20 9.37 1.47
N LEU A 23 5.22 8.76 0.78
CA LEU A 23 4.29 7.82 1.39
C LEU A 23 4.97 6.51 1.79
N ILE A 24 5.84 5.98 0.93
CA ILE A 24 6.65 4.80 1.20
C ILE A 24 7.51 5.06 2.43
N GLU A 25 8.22 6.20 2.52
CA GLU A 25 9.01 6.53 3.71
C GLU A 25 8.17 6.58 5.00
N ILE A 26 6.91 7.00 4.95
CA ILE A 26 6.02 6.96 6.12
C ILE A 26 5.67 5.52 6.48
N ILE A 27 5.32 4.70 5.47
CA ILE A 27 4.95 3.29 5.66
C ILE A 27 6.12 2.49 6.23
N GLU A 28 7.31 2.64 5.66
CA GLU A 28 8.51 1.90 6.05
C GLU A 28 9.02 2.26 7.45
N ARG A 29 8.53 3.33 8.08
CA ARG A 29 8.82 3.64 9.49
C ARG A 29 8.11 2.70 10.47
N PHE A 30 6.98 2.10 10.07
CA PHE A 30 6.18 1.26 10.96
C PHE A 30 5.93 -0.15 10.41
N ALA A 31 6.00 -0.36 9.10
CA ALA A 31 5.74 -1.65 8.50
C ALA A 31 6.84 -2.67 8.87
N PRO A 32 6.50 -3.97 8.99
CA PRO A 32 7.49 -5.02 9.25
C PRO A 32 8.55 -5.09 8.15
N ARG A 33 9.83 -5.15 8.51
CA ARG A 33 10.94 -5.09 7.55
C ARG A 33 11.08 -6.37 6.73
N GLU A 34 10.71 -7.50 7.31
CA GLU A 34 10.69 -8.82 6.68
C GLU A 34 9.76 -8.89 5.46
N HIS A 35 8.81 -7.94 5.33
CA HIS A 35 7.86 -7.89 4.21
C HIS A 35 8.16 -6.79 3.17
N LEU A 36 9.36 -6.19 3.22
CA LEU A 36 9.74 -5.13 2.29
C LEU A 36 9.68 -5.62 0.83
N SER A 37 10.22 -6.80 0.55
CA SER A 37 10.25 -7.35 -0.81
C SER A 37 8.86 -7.61 -1.36
N GLU A 38 7.91 -8.03 -0.53
CA GLU A 38 6.50 -8.21 -0.89
C GLU A 38 5.82 -6.87 -1.17
N ARG A 39 6.08 -5.83 -0.35
CA ARG A 39 5.57 -4.48 -0.61
C ARG A 39 6.10 -3.92 -1.93
N GLU A 40 7.38 -4.12 -2.22
CA GLU A 40 7.98 -3.72 -3.48
C GLU A 40 7.34 -4.44 -4.68
N ALA A 41 7.29 -5.78 -4.62
CA ALA A 41 6.82 -6.62 -5.71
C ALA A 41 5.33 -6.48 -6.00
N TYR A 42 4.49 -6.40 -4.96
CA TYR A 42 3.03 -6.41 -5.11
C TYR A 42 2.40 -5.01 -5.11
N TYR A 43 3.14 -3.96 -4.74
CA TYR A 43 2.58 -2.60 -4.65
C TYR A 43 3.52 -1.55 -5.26
N TYR A 44 4.70 -1.31 -4.68
CA TYR A 44 5.48 -0.11 -5.02
C TYR A 44 5.95 -0.09 -6.48
N ASN A 45 6.30 -1.24 -7.05
CA ASN A 45 6.75 -1.32 -8.45
C ASN A 45 5.65 -0.95 -9.45
N TYR A 46 4.36 -1.01 -9.08
CA TYR A 46 3.27 -0.59 -9.95
C TYR A 46 3.25 0.92 -10.21
N ARG A 47 4.03 1.74 -9.48
CA ARG A 47 4.14 3.19 -9.73
C ARG A 47 4.65 3.55 -11.14
N ILE A 48 5.32 2.61 -11.81
CA ILE A 48 5.82 2.78 -13.19
C ILE A 48 4.73 2.56 -14.24
N MET A 49 3.60 1.96 -13.87
CA MET A 49 2.51 1.59 -14.77
C MET A 49 1.41 2.66 -14.71
N ASP A 50 1.19 3.38 -15.82
CA ASP A 50 0.27 4.54 -15.84
C ASP A 50 -1.13 4.22 -15.33
N ALA A 51 -1.69 3.08 -15.72
CA ALA A 51 -3.04 2.65 -15.30
C ALA A 51 -3.17 2.44 -13.79
N TYR A 52 -2.06 2.22 -13.08
CA TYR A 52 -2.05 1.92 -11.65
C TYR A 52 -1.57 3.08 -10.79
N LYS A 53 -1.09 4.18 -11.39
CA LYS A 53 -0.57 5.34 -10.65
C LYS A 53 -1.57 5.87 -9.62
N GLN A 54 -2.73 6.35 -10.08
CA GLN A 54 -3.71 6.91 -9.16
C GLN A 54 -4.26 5.88 -8.15
N PRO A 55 -4.69 4.67 -8.56
CA PRO A 55 -5.16 3.67 -7.61
C PRO A 55 -4.12 3.25 -6.57
N LEU A 56 -2.84 3.16 -6.96
CA LEU A 56 -1.74 2.88 -6.03
C LEU A 56 -1.53 4.05 -5.07
N LEU A 57 -1.52 5.28 -5.58
CA LEU A 57 -1.34 6.48 -4.76
C LEU A 57 -2.41 6.55 -3.67
N ASP A 58 -3.68 6.42 -4.04
CA ASP A 58 -4.81 6.43 -3.11
C ASP A 58 -4.67 5.32 -2.05
N LEU A 59 -4.27 4.12 -2.45
CA LEU A 59 -4.05 3.00 -1.53
C LEU A 59 -2.91 3.29 -0.55
N LEU A 60 -1.78 3.83 -1.02
CA LEU A 60 -0.63 4.17 -0.17
C LEU A 60 -0.93 5.34 0.78
N GLU A 61 -1.75 6.30 0.35
CA GLU A 61 -2.23 7.38 1.21
C GLU A 61 -3.09 6.86 2.36
N ILE A 62 -3.96 5.88 2.10
CA ILE A 62 -4.72 5.21 3.16
C ILE A 62 -3.76 4.39 4.04
N ALA A 63 -2.85 3.63 3.43
CA ALA A 63 -1.94 2.76 4.16
C ALA A 63 -1.02 3.53 5.12
N SER A 64 -0.58 4.72 4.74
CA SER A 64 0.33 5.55 5.53
C SER A 64 -0.30 6.13 6.81
N GLN A 65 -1.63 6.09 6.95
CA GLN A 65 -2.38 6.60 8.11
C GLN A 65 -2.40 5.63 9.31
N ILE A 66 -1.22 5.21 9.79
CA ILE A 66 -1.09 4.24 10.90
C ILE A 66 -1.83 4.64 12.18
N ASP A 67 -1.87 5.93 12.52
CA ASP A 67 -2.58 6.39 13.72
C ASP A 67 -4.09 6.23 13.61
N ARG A 68 -4.64 6.32 12.39
CA ARG A 68 -6.06 6.02 12.15
C ARG A 68 -6.32 4.54 12.31
N TYR A 69 -5.44 3.69 11.77
CA TYR A 69 -5.52 2.25 11.98
C TYR A 69 -5.48 1.86 13.47
N ARG A 70 -4.63 2.52 14.27
CA ARG A 70 -4.56 2.26 15.73
C ARG A 70 -5.84 2.67 16.48
N ARG A 71 -6.50 3.75 16.05
CA ARG A 71 -7.71 4.28 16.71
C ARG A 71 -8.99 3.57 16.28
N ASP A 72 -9.08 3.21 15.01
CA ASP A 72 -10.23 2.55 14.39
C ASP A 72 -9.75 1.48 13.40
N PRO A 73 -9.30 0.31 13.89
CA PRO A 73 -8.76 -0.73 13.03
C PRO A 73 -9.76 -1.22 12.00
N GLU A 74 -11.03 -1.40 12.38
CA GLU A 74 -12.07 -1.92 11.48
C GLU A 74 -12.43 -0.91 10.39
N GLY A 75 -12.77 0.33 10.74
CA GLY A 75 -13.14 1.33 9.76
C GLY A 75 -11.97 1.68 8.83
N HIS A 76 -10.74 1.70 9.35
CA HIS A 76 -9.56 1.84 8.51
C HIS A 76 -9.34 0.64 7.59
N SER A 77 -9.54 -0.58 8.08
CA SER A 77 -9.44 -1.81 7.29
C SER A 77 -10.47 -1.85 6.16
N ARG A 78 -11.70 -1.38 6.38
CA ARG A 78 -12.72 -1.26 5.31
C ARG A 78 -12.29 -0.26 4.22
N ARG A 79 -11.73 0.90 4.61
CA ARG A 79 -11.18 1.88 3.64
C ARG A 79 -10.02 1.28 2.83
N LEU A 80 -9.11 0.56 3.50
CA LEU A 80 -8.02 -0.16 2.85
C LEU A 80 -8.55 -1.17 1.83
N PHE A 81 -9.59 -1.92 2.17
CA PHE A 81 -10.19 -2.88 1.25
C PHE A 81 -10.76 -2.21 -0.01
N ILE A 82 -11.44 -1.07 0.15
CA ILE A 82 -11.97 -0.29 -0.99
C ILE A 82 -10.82 0.19 -1.88
N GLY A 83 -9.76 0.75 -1.30
CA GLY A 83 -8.57 1.17 -2.05
C GLY A 83 -7.89 -0.01 -2.75
N LEU A 84 -7.78 -1.15 -2.07
CA LEU A 84 -7.20 -2.37 -2.62
C LEU A 84 -7.99 -2.90 -3.81
N LYS A 85 -9.32 -2.87 -3.72
CA LYS A 85 -10.21 -3.21 -4.84
C LYS A 85 -9.94 -2.28 -6.03
N ALA A 86 -9.92 -0.96 -5.82
CA ALA A 86 -9.64 -0.02 -6.90
C ALA A 86 -8.27 -0.25 -7.55
N PHE A 87 -7.27 -0.66 -6.76
CA PHE A 87 -5.92 -0.97 -7.23
C PHE A 87 -5.85 -2.27 -8.04
N TYR A 88 -6.43 -3.38 -7.56
CA TYR A 88 -6.37 -4.67 -8.26
C TYR A 88 -7.46 -4.84 -9.35
N ASP A 89 -8.50 -4.02 -9.32
CA ASP A 89 -9.60 -3.99 -10.29
C ASP A 89 -9.73 -2.58 -10.90
N VAL A 90 -8.66 -2.12 -11.56
CA VAL A 90 -8.60 -0.81 -12.24
C VAL A 90 -9.73 -0.62 -13.28
N LYS A 91 -10.22 -1.72 -13.85
CA LYS A 91 -11.32 -1.72 -14.83
C LYS A 91 -12.70 -1.71 -14.17
N GLY A 92 -12.80 -1.74 -12.84
CA GLY A 92 -14.05 -1.66 -12.09
C GLY A 92 -15.03 -2.79 -12.40
N ARG A 93 -14.54 -4.00 -12.67
CA ARG A 93 -15.36 -5.15 -13.05
C ARG A 93 -16.17 -5.73 -11.91
N LEU A 94 -15.64 -5.67 -10.70
CA LEU A 94 -16.30 -6.18 -9.50
C LEU A 94 -17.12 -5.07 -8.88
N SER A 95 -18.34 -5.38 -8.45
CA SER A 95 -19.02 -4.52 -7.48
C SER A 95 -18.30 -4.61 -6.13
N LEU A 96 -18.59 -3.70 -5.21
CA LEU A 96 -17.99 -3.77 -3.86
C LEU A 96 -18.44 -5.02 -3.10
N ARG A 97 -19.69 -5.47 -3.33
CA ARG A 97 -20.23 -6.70 -2.76
C ARG A 97 -19.54 -7.94 -3.32
N ASP A 98 -19.34 -7.99 -4.64
CA ASP A 98 -18.66 -9.13 -5.27
C ASP A 98 -17.19 -9.19 -4.88
N ALA A 99 -16.54 -8.03 -4.79
CA ALA A 99 -15.18 -7.90 -4.29
C ALA A 99 -15.01 -8.50 -2.88
N ALA A 100 -15.96 -8.23 -1.97
CA ALA A 100 -15.92 -8.77 -0.60
C ALA A 100 -16.10 -10.30 -0.54
N GLN A 101 -16.58 -10.93 -1.61
CA GLN A 101 -16.74 -12.38 -1.73
C GLN A 101 -15.67 -13.03 -2.63
N ASP A 102 -14.92 -12.23 -3.39
CA ASP A 102 -13.86 -12.70 -4.28
C ASP A 102 -12.69 -13.26 -3.49
N VAL A 103 -12.41 -14.55 -3.68
CA VAL A 103 -11.39 -15.27 -2.90
C VAL A 103 -9.99 -14.70 -3.13
N ALA A 104 -9.69 -14.27 -4.36
CA ALA A 104 -8.37 -13.74 -4.68
C ALA A 104 -8.16 -12.38 -4.01
N LEU A 105 -9.13 -11.47 -4.10
CA LEU A 105 -9.05 -10.14 -3.51
C LEU A 105 -9.08 -10.18 -1.98
N VAL A 106 -9.90 -11.06 -1.38
CA VAL A 106 -9.90 -11.30 0.07
C VAL A 106 -8.54 -11.80 0.55
N ARG A 107 -7.89 -12.70 -0.21
CA ARG A 107 -6.53 -13.15 0.09
C ARG A 107 -5.52 -12.00 0.00
N ARG A 108 -5.58 -11.19 -1.07
CA ARG A 108 -4.73 -10.00 -1.20
C ARG A 108 -4.94 -8.99 -0.08
N PHE A 109 -6.15 -8.89 0.44
CA PHE A 109 -6.45 -8.02 1.57
C PHE A 109 -5.81 -8.51 2.87
N ARG A 110 -5.90 -9.82 3.13
CA ARG A 110 -5.16 -10.43 4.24
C ARG A 110 -3.65 -10.19 4.10
N ASP A 111 -3.11 -10.45 2.92
CA ASP A 111 -1.69 -10.24 2.62
C ASP A 111 -1.29 -8.78 2.84
N LEU A 112 -2.13 -7.81 2.44
CA LEU A 112 -1.89 -6.39 2.71
C LEU A 112 -1.78 -6.10 4.21
N LEU A 113 -2.69 -6.64 5.02
CA LEU A 113 -2.66 -6.41 6.48
C LEU A 113 -1.40 -7.02 7.12
N ILE A 114 -0.93 -8.15 6.60
CA ILE A 114 0.34 -8.75 7.02
C ILE A 114 1.51 -7.85 6.61
N TYR A 115 1.61 -7.51 5.32
CA TYR A 115 2.76 -6.81 4.79
C TYR A 115 2.88 -5.37 5.29
N PHE A 116 1.77 -4.65 5.49
CA PHE A 116 1.81 -3.25 5.91
C PHE A 116 1.69 -3.07 7.43
N TYR A 117 1.01 -3.99 8.13
CA TYR A 117 0.69 -3.81 9.55
C TYR A 117 1.14 -4.97 10.45
N GLY A 118 1.77 -6.03 9.91
CA GLY A 118 2.29 -7.15 10.70
C GLY A 118 1.20 -8.01 11.35
N LYS A 119 -0.01 -8.02 10.81
CA LYS A 119 -1.13 -8.78 11.38
C LYS A 119 -1.12 -10.25 10.92
N THR A 120 -0.33 -11.07 11.58
CA THR A 120 -0.17 -12.51 11.26
C THR A 120 -1.37 -13.37 11.70
N ASP A 121 -2.05 -12.98 12.77
CA ASP A 121 -3.09 -13.79 13.43
C ASP A 121 -4.50 -13.57 12.84
N LEU A 122 -4.59 -13.32 11.53
CA LEU A 122 -5.86 -13.09 10.85
C LEU A 122 -6.42 -14.39 10.28
N SER A 123 -7.51 -14.88 10.86
CA SER A 123 -8.28 -15.98 10.28
C SER A 123 -9.15 -15.50 9.11
N GLY A 124 -9.62 -16.44 8.28
CA GLY A 124 -10.59 -16.11 7.23
C GLY A 124 -11.93 -15.58 7.79
N GLN A 125 -12.29 -15.93 9.03
CA GLN A 125 -13.48 -15.41 9.70
C GLN A 125 -13.29 -13.96 10.14
N ASP A 126 -12.10 -13.60 10.64
CA ASP A 126 -11.79 -12.21 11.05
C ASP A 126 -11.86 -11.26 9.86
N ILE A 127 -11.29 -11.68 8.72
CA ILE A 127 -11.36 -10.92 7.48
C ILE A 127 -12.82 -10.75 7.04
N ARG A 128 -13.62 -11.82 7.03
CA ARG A 128 -15.04 -11.72 6.66
C ARG A 128 -15.83 -10.84 7.63
N GLY A 129 -15.49 -10.83 8.92
CA GLY A 129 -16.06 -9.94 9.92
C GLY A 129 -15.82 -8.47 9.57
N ILE A 130 -14.59 -8.10 9.25
CA ILE A 130 -14.22 -6.75 8.82
C ILE A 130 -15.00 -6.33 7.56
N LEU A 131 -15.16 -7.25 6.61
CA LEU A 131 -15.80 -6.97 5.31
C LEU A 131 -17.34 -7.03 5.37
N LYS A 132 -17.95 -7.51 6.46
CA LYS A 132 -19.38 -7.81 6.55
C LYS A 132 -20.29 -6.60 6.30
N ASP A 133 -19.88 -5.42 6.78
CA ASP A 133 -20.68 -4.19 6.67
C ASP A 133 -20.10 -3.21 5.63
N ILE A 134 -19.35 -3.72 4.66
CA ILE A 134 -18.97 -2.90 3.52
C ILE A 134 -20.21 -2.67 2.65
N GLN A 135 -20.90 -1.56 2.90
CA GLN A 135 -21.94 -1.04 2.02
C GLN A 135 -21.34 -0.04 1.03
N PRO A 136 -21.88 0.07 -0.20
CA PRO A 136 -21.60 1.23 -1.04
C PRO A 136 -22.05 2.49 -0.28
N LEU A 137 -21.16 3.48 -0.18
CA LEU A 137 -21.52 4.82 0.26
C LEU A 137 -22.60 5.42 -0.64
#